data_AF-M8ASS8-F1
#
_entry.id   AF-M8ASS8-F1
#
_cell.length_a   1.000
_cell.length_b   1.000
_cell.length_c   1.000
_cell.angle_alpha   90.00
_cell.angle_beta   90.00
_cell.angle_gamma   90.00
#
_symmetry.space_group_name_H-M   'P 1'
#
loop_
_entity.id
_entity.type
_entity.pdbx_description
1 polymer ?
#
loop_
_entity_poly.entity_id
_entity_poly.type
_entity_poly.pdbx_seq_one_letter_code
_entity_poly.pdbx_strand_id
1 'polypeptide(L)'
;MARRFLDVLAVALALLQAASAKSWLDKRFNTDGTVRTGYDASGQEVVMLNLNQQSGAAGFNSKEQFLYGEFSIQMKLIPGNSAGTVSCFYLSSGDDEWRDEIDMEFMGNSTGHPVVLNTNVWANGDGKKEHQFDLWFDPAADYHTYTIIWNPENILFKVDNLFIRSFKRFAGLPYPSSRPMRLHATLWDGSYWATEKGKIPINWSNAPFVVSYRNFYANACSVSLVRFMIKVEPRKAWARYILKWRE
;
A
#
# COMPACT_ATOMS: atom_id res chain seq x y z
N MET A 1 41.75 -27.00 -29.53
CA MET A 1 40.41 -26.51 -29.94
C MET A 1 39.33 -26.70 -28.86
N ALA A 2 39.42 -27.72 -27.99
CA ALA A 2 38.40 -28.02 -26.97
C ALA A 2 38.30 -27.03 -25.77
N ARG A 3 39.39 -26.36 -25.36
CA ARG A 3 39.35 -25.42 -24.21
C ARG A 3 38.50 -24.16 -24.46
N ARG A 4 38.52 -23.63 -25.69
CA ARG A 4 37.70 -22.46 -26.06
C ARG A 4 36.19 -22.72 -26.07
N PHE A 5 35.76 -23.99 -26.20
CA PHE A 5 34.35 -24.35 -26.15
C PHE A 5 33.81 -24.42 -24.72
N LEU A 6 34.65 -24.79 -23.74
CA LEU A 6 34.26 -24.85 -22.33
C LEU A 6 34.11 -23.45 -21.71
N ASP A 7 34.97 -22.51 -22.08
CA ASP A 7 34.89 -21.12 -21.59
C ASP A 7 33.64 -20.40 -22.12
N VAL A 8 33.26 -20.63 -23.38
CA VAL A 8 32.04 -20.06 -23.97
C VAL A 8 30.77 -20.69 -23.37
N LEU A 9 30.79 -21.98 -23.03
CA LEU A 9 29.67 -22.64 -22.36
C LEU A 9 29.48 -22.15 -20.92
N ALA A 10 30.57 -21.87 -20.20
CA ALA A 10 30.54 -21.33 -18.84
C ALA A 10 30.01 -19.88 -18.80
N VAL A 11 30.40 -19.05 -19.78
CA VAL A 11 29.85 -17.68 -19.93
C VAL A 11 28.38 -17.72 -20.36
N ALA A 12 27.98 -18.64 -21.25
CA ALA A 12 26.58 -18.83 -21.62
C ALA A 12 25.73 -19.34 -20.44
N LEU A 13 26.24 -20.25 -19.60
CA LEU A 13 25.56 -20.70 -18.38
C LEU A 13 25.48 -19.61 -17.30
N ALA A 14 26.50 -18.76 -17.18
CA ALA A 14 26.48 -17.61 -16.29
C ALA A 14 25.48 -16.52 -16.75
N LEU A 15 25.29 -16.38 -18.07
CA LEU A 15 24.27 -15.49 -18.65
C LEU A 15 22.85 -16.06 -18.61
N LEU A 16 22.69 -17.37 -18.38
CA LEU A 16 21.40 -18.06 -18.24
C LEU A 16 20.96 -18.30 -16.79
N GLN A 17 21.76 -17.88 -15.80
CA GLN A 17 21.41 -17.96 -14.38
C GLN A 17 21.21 -16.59 -13.70
N ALA A 18 20.86 -15.55 -14.48
CA ALA A 18 20.01 -14.50 -13.91
C ALA A 18 18.60 -15.07 -13.74
N ALA A 19 18.44 -16.05 -12.84
CA ALA A 19 17.16 -16.38 -12.26
C ALA A 19 16.70 -15.08 -11.61
N SER A 20 15.86 -14.32 -12.32
CA SER A 20 15.27 -13.07 -11.84
C SER A 20 14.79 -13.33 -10.43
N ALA A 21 15.47 -12.74 -9.45
CA ALA A 21 15.09 -12.91 -8.07
C ALA A 21 13.64 -12.46 -7.98
N LYS A 22 12.73 -13.40 -7.71
CA LYS A 22 11.30 -13.13 -7.74
C LYS A 22 11.02 -11.87 -6.91
N SER A 23 10.41 -10.88 -7.57
CA SER A 23 10.13 -9.54 -7.02
C SER A 23 9.57 -9.62 -5.61
N TRP A 24 9.85 -8.64 -4.76
CA TRP A 24 9.15 -8.55 -3.48
C TRP A 24 7.63 -8.44 -3.68
N LEU A 25 7.19 -7.86 -4.81
CA LEU A 25 5.80 -7.81 -5.23
C LEU A 25 5.28 -9.23 -5.48
N ASP A 26 5.88 -9.97 -6.40
CA ASP A 26 5.45 -11.32 -6.78
C ASP A 26 5.44 -12.32 -5.62
N LYS A 27 6.33 -12.12 -4.63
CA LYS A 27 6.39 -12.96 -3.43
C LYS A 27 5.20 -12.68 -2.51
N ARG A 28 4.83 -11.42 -2.31
CA ARG A 28 3.96 -10.99 -1.21
C ARG A 28 2.58 -10.48 -1.66
N PHE A 29 2.41 -10.20 -2.94
CA PHE A 29 1.24 -9.50 -3.47
C PHE A 29 0.67 -10.16 -4.73
N ASN A 30 -0.64 -9.99 -4.92
CA ASN A 30 -1.33 -10.16 -6.18
C ASN A 30 -1.43 -8.79 -6.87
N THR A 31 -1.47 -8.75 -8.20
CA THR A 31 -1.54 -7.52 -9.00
C THR A 31 -2.80 -7.51 -9.86
N ASP A 32 -3.33 -6.32 -10.14
CA ASP A 32 -4.41 -6.08 -11.07
C ASP A 32 -4.15 -4.79 -11.88
N GLY A 33 -4.63 -4.75 -13.12
CA GLY A 33 -4.39 -3.64 -14.05
C GLY A 33 -2.93 -3.50 -14.48
N THR A 34 -2.50 -2.27 -14.79
CA THR A 34 -1.15 -2.00 -15.32
C THR A 34 -0.14 -1.78 -14.20
N VAL A 35 0.42 -2.87 -13.70
CA VAL A 35 1.52 -2.88 -12.72
C VAL A 35 2.84 -3.18 -13.41
N ARG A 36 3.85 -2.35 -13.19
CA ARG A 36 5.21 -2.52 -13.72
C ARG A 36 6.21 -2.66 -12.59
N THR A 37 7.26 -3.44 -12.79
CA THR A 37 8.41 -3.51 -11.88
C THR A 37 9.67 -3.02 -12.58
N GLY A 38 10.62 -2.51 -11.80
CA GLY A 38 11.90 -2.02 -12.29
C GLY A 38 12.87 -1.77 -11.13
N TYR A 39 13.94 -1.03 -11.41
CA TYR A 39 14.92 -0.65 -10.41
C TYR A 39 15.21 0.84 -10.52
N ASP A 40 15.42 1.50 -9.38
CA ASP A 40 15.89 2.89 -9.37
C ASP A 40 17.41 2.98 -9.59
N ALA A 41 17.95 4.21 -9.60
CA ALA A 41 19.36 4.46 -9.82
C ALA A 41 20.29 3.82 -8.76
N SER A 42 19.77 3.47 -7.59
CA SER A 42 20.51 2.76 -6.53
C SER A 42 20.46 1.23 -6.67
N GLY A 43 19.73 0.73 -7.66
CA GLY A 43 19.47 -0.70 -7.85
C GLY A 43 18.38 -1.25 -6.91
N GLN A 44 17.61 -0.39 -6.25
CA GLN A 44 16.49 -0.84 -5.42
C GLN A 44 15.26 -1.11 -6.29
N GLU A 45 14.60 -2.23 -6.03
CA GLU A 45 13.39 -2.63 -6.75
C GLU A 45 12.21 -1.66 -6.49
N VAL A 46 11.58 -1.22 -7.57
CA VAL A 46 10.45 -0.29 -7.59
C VAL A 46 9.26 -0.92 -8.31
N VAL A 47 8.07 -0.73 -7.75
CA VAL A 47 6.77 -1.07 -8.36
C VAL A 47 6.07 0.20 -8.81
N MET A 48 5.46 0.20 -9.98
CA MET A 48 4.77 1.35 -10.57
C MET A 48 3.34 0.98 -10.96
N LEU A 49 2.37 1.70 -10.42
CA LEU A 49 0.98 1.64 -10.87
C LEU A 49 0.80 2.69 -11.97
N ASN A 50 0.27 2.28 -13.12
CA ASN A 50 0.04 3.17 -14.25
C ASN A 50 -1.46 3.29 -14.50
N LEU A 51 -1.96 4.52 -14.56
CA LEU A 51 -3.33 4.85 -14.89
C LEU A 51 -3.37 5.62 -16.22
N ASN A 52 -4.12 5.07 -17.16
CA ASN A 52 -4.50 5.73 -18.41
C ASN A 52 -5.93 5.32 -18.79
N GLN A 53 -6.51 6.01 -19.76
CA GLN A 53 -7.91 5.82 -20.13
C GLN A 53 -8.22 4.41 -20.66
N GLN A 54 -7.24 3.71 -21.23
CA GLN A 54 -7.42 2.38 -21.83
C GLN A 54 -7.31 1.27 -20.79
N SER A 55 -6.35 1.37 -19.87
CA SER A 55 -6.09 0.33 -18.86
C SER A 55 -6.96 0.45 -17.60
N GLY A 56 -7.46 1.66 -17.31
CA GLY A 56 -8.20 1.91 -16.08
C GLY A 56 -7.33 1.77 -14.82
N ALA A 57 -7.99 1.48 -13.70
CA ALA A 57 -7.36 1.36 -12.39
C ALA A 57 -6.29 0.27 -12.36
N ALA A 58 -5.27 0.47 -11.52
CA ALA A 58 -4.22 -0.50 -11.29
C ALA A 58 -3.96 -0.62 -9.78
N GLY A 59 -3.48 -1.78 -9.35
CA GLY A 59 -3.16 -1.98 -7.95
C GLY A 59 -2.51 -3.31 -7.62
N PHE A 60 -2.13 -3.45 -6.36
CA PHE A 60 -1.70 -4.71 -5.79
C PHE A 60 -2.27 -4.90 -4.39
N ASN A 61 -2.49 -6.15 -3.99
CA ASN A 61 -2.98 -6.51 -2.65
C ASN A 61 -2.18 -7.66 -2.05
N SER A 62 -1.99 -7.65 -0.73
CA SER A 62 -1.20 -8.66 -0.05
C SER A 62 -1.85 -10.03 -0.21
N LYS A 63 -1.04 -11.07 -0.43
CA LYS A 63 -1.49 -12.47 -0.49
C LYS A 63 -2.01 -12.97 0.85
N GLU A 64 -1.47 -12.42 1.93
CA GLU A 64 -1.89 -12.71 3.29
C GLU A 64 -2.90 -11.69 3.81
N GLN A 65 -3.63 -12.09 4.85
CA GLN A 65 -4.48 -11.22 5.66
C GLN A 65 -3.87 -11.07 7.05
N PHE A 66 -4.06 -9.91 7.66
CA PHE A 66 -3.48 -9.52 8.94
C PHE A 66 -4.57 -9.07 9.91
N LEU A 67 -4.33 -9.22 11.21
CA LEU A 67 -5.18 -8.68 12.27
C LEU A 67 -4.29 -7.90 13.24
N TYR A 68 -4.22 -6.57 13.09
CA TYR A 68 -3.17 -5.73 13.68
C TYR A 68 -1.80 -5.89 13.00
N GLY A 69 -0.99 -4.84 13.12
CA GLY A 69 0.30 -4.74 12.46
C GLY A 69 0.78 -3.30 12.32
N GLU A 70 2.07 -3.17 12.02
CA GLU A 70 2.63 -1.96 11.44
C GLU A 70 2.92 -2.24 9.96
N PHE A 71 2.39 -1.39 9.09
CA PHE A 71 2.52 -1.50 7.65
C PHE A 71 3.05 -0.18 7.12
N SER A 72 4.22 -0.23 6.49
CA SER A 72 4.84 0.96 5.91
C SER A 72 5.29 0.71 4.48
N ILE A 73 5.15 1.72 3.63
CA ILE A 73 5.65 1.69 2.27
C ILE A 73 6.18 3.05 1.88
N GLN A 74 7.24 3.08 1.06
CA GLN A 74 7.68 4.31 0.45
C GLN A 74 6.90 4.54 -0.83
N MET A 75 6.28 5.72 -0.96
CA MET A 75 5.56 6.13 -2.15
C MET A 75 6.16 7.44 -2.68
N LYS A 76 6.26 7.53 -4.00
CA LYS A 76 6.48 8.78 -4.72
C LYS A 76 5.30 9.01 -5.66
N LEU A 77 4.58 10.10 -5.42
CA LEU A 77 3.30 10.42 -6.06
C LEU A 77 3.49 11.01 -7.47
N ILE A 78 2.36 11.31 -8.11
CA ILE A 78 2.29 11.77 -9.49
C ILE A 78 2.76 13.23 -9.60
N PRO A 79 3.78 13.53 -10.42
CA PRO A 79 4.24 14.91 -10.63
C PRO A 79 3.29 15.70 -11.54
N GLY A 80 3.38 17.03 -11.47
CA GLY A 80 2.62 17.92 -12.36
C GLY A 80 1.12 17.93 -12.05
N ASN A 81 0.29 17.95 -13.09
CA ASN A 81 -1.16 17.96 -12.91
C ASN A 81 -1.67 16.53 -12.69
N SER A 82 -2.10 16.24 -11.46
CA SER A 82 -2.64 14.95 -11.02
C SER A 82 -4.13 15.04 -10.66
N ALA A 83 -4.82 16.14 -11.01
CA ALA A 83 -6.23 16.32 -10.69
C ALA A 83 -7.08 15.12 -11.14
N GLY A 84 -8.08 14.77 -10.34
CA GLY A 84 -8.96 13.62 -10.54
C GLY A 84 -8.36 12.26 -10.21
N THR A 85 -7.05 12.13 -9.96
CA THR A 85 -6.45 10.86 -9.57
C THR A 85 -6.56 10.61 -8.06
N VAL A 86 -6.72 9.35 -7.66
CA VAL A 86 -6.62 8.92 -6.26
C VAL A 86 -5.64 7.76 -6.18
N SER A 87 -4.59 7.95 -5.38
CA SER A 87 -3.64 6.89 -5.03
C SER A 87 -3.94 6.43 -3.61
N CYS A 88 -4.07 5.13 -3.36
CA CYS A 88 -4.43 4.63 -2.04
C CYS A 88 -3.34 3.71 -1.47
N PHE A 89 -3.21 3.73 -0.15
CA PHE A 89 -2.52 2.73 0.66
C PHE A 89 -3.40 2.42 1.85
N TYR A 90 -3.98 1.23 1.89
CA TYR A 90 -5.06 0.94 2.83
C TYR A 90 -5.12 -0.53 3.23
N LEU A 91 -5.84 -0.83 4.31
CA LEU A 91 -6.21 -2.19 4.70
C LEU A 91 -7.72 -2.36 4.53
N SER A 92 -8.16 -3.49 3.96
CA SER A 92 -9.58 -3.80 3.84
C SER A 92 -9.87 -5.28 4.11
N SER A 93 -11.03 -5.54 4.73
CA SER A 93 -11.54 -6.90 4.98
C SER A 93 -12.42 -7.45 3.84
N GLY A 94 -12.54 -6.73 2.72
CA GLY A 94 -13.36 -7.07 1.56
C GLY A 94 -14.31 -5.93 1.19
N ASP A 95 -15.18 -6.16 0.20
CA ASP A 95 -16.03 -5.11 -0.39
C ASP A 95 -17.49 -5.14 0.11
N ASP A 96 -17.78 -5.88 1.18
CA ASP A 96 -19.13 -5.93 1.74
C ASP A 96 -19.50 -4.67 2.53
N GLU A 97 -20.80 -4.49 2.75
CA GLU A 97 -21.35 -3.32 3.45
C GLU A 97 -20.91 -3.23 4.93
N TRP A 98 -20.45 -4.33 5.52
CA TRP A 98 -20.02 -4.43 6.92
C TRP A 98 -18.50 -4.41 7.07
N ARG A 99 -17.76 -4.10 6.00
CA ARG A 99 -16.29 -4.18 6.00
C ARG A 99 -15.65 -3.29 7.06
N ASP A 100 -14.54 -3.79 7.57
CA ASP A 100 -13.52 -2.98 8.21
C ASP A 100 -12.52 -2.48 7.14
N GLU A 101 -12.09 -1.22 7.25
CA GLU A 101 -11.15 -0.56 6.33
C GLU A 101 -10.35 0.54 7.06
N ILE A 102 -9.08 0.73 6.67
CA ILE A 102 -8.20 1.78 7.22
C ILE A 102 -7.45 2.43 6.06
N ASP A 103 -7.72 3.71 5.81
CA ASP A 103 -7.38 4.36 4.55
C ASP A 103 -6.32 5.45 4.70
N MET A 104 -5.38 5.46 3.75
CA MET A 104 -4.63 6.64 3.33
C MET A 104 -4.86 6.84 1.83
N GLU A 105 -5.55 7.92 1.46
CA GLU A 105 -5.89 8.25 0.08
C GLU A 105 -5.26 9.59 -0.28
N PHE A 106 -4.45 9.61 -1.33
CA PHE A 106 -3.77 10.79 -1.84
C PHE A 106 -4.55 11.29 -3.05
N MET A 107 -5.30 12.37 -2.84
CA MET A 107 -6.11 13.01 -3.88
C MET A 107 -5.23 14.00 -4.64
N GLY A 108 -5.03 13.71 -5.92
CA GLY A 108 -4.22 14.56 -6.80
C GLY A 108 -4.86 15.93 -7.03
N ASN A 109 -4.07 16.87 -7.54
CA ASN A 109 -4.49 18.26 -7.70
C ASN A 109 -3.92 18.89 -8.98
N SER A 110 -4.44 20.06 -9.33
CA SER A 110 -3.92 20.87 -10.43
C SER A 110 -2.48 21.30 -10.16
N THR A 111 -1.68 21.49 -11.22
CA THR A 111 -0.28 21.92 -11.09
C THR A 111 -0.15 23.13 -10.15
N GLY A 112 0.76 23.06 -9.18
CA GLY A 112 1.01 24.13 -8.22
C GLY A 112 0.12 24.11 -6.98
N HIS A 113 -0.88 23.23 -6.92
CA HIS A 113 -1.69 23.00 -5.72
C HIS A 113 -1.26 21.72 -4.99
N PRO A 114 -1.34 21.68 -3.64
CA PRO A 114 -0.89 20.53 -2.88
C PRO A 114 -1.79 19.32 -3.13
N VAL A 115 -1.17 18.13 -3.09
CA VAL A 115 -1.89 16.86 -2.93
C VAL A 115 -2.51 16.84 -1.53
N VAL A 116 -3.75 16.39 -1.45
CA VAL A 116 -4.46 16.23 -0.17
C VAL A 116 -4.41 14.77 0.26
N LEU A 117 -3.88 14.51 1.46
CA LEU A 117 -3.95 13.21 2.12
C LEU A 117 -5.25 13.12 2.92
N ASN A 118 -6.16 12.26 2.49
CA ASN A 118 -7.35 11.85 3.24
C ASN A 118 -7.05 10.56 4.02
N THR A 119 -7.46 10.51 5.28
CA THR A 119 -7.44 9.28 6.07
C THR A 119 -8.85 8.93 6.52
N ASN A 120 -9.18 7.64 6.58
CA ASN A 120 -10.50 7.18 7.02
C ASN A 120 -10.39 5.86 7.81
N VAL A 121 -11.41 5.57 8.58
CA VAL A 121 -11.55 4.29 9.30
C VAL A 121 -12.98 3.82 9.17
N TRP A 122 -13.16 2.65 8.56
CA TRP A 122 -14.42 1.92 8.54
C TRP A 122 -14.35 0.77 9.54
N ALA A 123 -15.39 0.62 10.32
CA ALA A 123 -15.53 -0.52 11.22
C ALA A 123 -16.97 -1.00 11.25
N ASN A 124 -17.19 -2.27 10.93
CA ASN A 124 -18.53 -2.85 10.79
C ASN A 124 -19.42 -2.00 9.87
N GLY A 125 -18.90 -1.56 8.72
CA GLY A 125 -19.61 -0.72 7.76
C GLY A 125 -19.77 0.75 8.16
N ASP A 126 -19.42 1.11 9.39
CA ASP A 126 -19.46 2.48 9.86
C ASP A 126 -18.17 3.22 9.48
N GLY A 127 -18.23 3.96 8.37
CA GLY A 127 -17.19 4.87 7.89
C GLY A 127 -17.40 6.32 8.36
N LYS A 128 -17.20 7.28 7.45
CA LYS A 128 -17.45 8.73 7.64
C LYS A 128 -16.58 9.37 8.73
N LYS A 129 -15.32 8.94 8.79
CA LYS A 129 -14.31 9.40 9.76
C LYS A 129 -13.16 10.05 9.01
N GLU A 130 -13.45 10.83 7.97
CA GLU A 130 -12.46 11.45 7.10
C GLU A 130 -11.70 12.56 7.83
N HIS A 131 -10.37 12.55 7.74
CA HIS A 131 -9.51 13.67 8.10
C HIS A 131 -8.59 13.96 6.92
N GLN A 132 -8.56 15.22 6.48
CA GLN A 132 -7.76 15.68 5.34
C GLN A 132 -6.61 16.56 5.80
N PHE A 133 -5.44 16.37 5.16
CA PHE A 133 -4.20 17.07 5.45
C PHE A 133 -3.52 17.50 4.16
N ASP A 134 -2.99 18.71 4.13
CA ASP A 134 -1.98 19.09 3.16
C ASP A 134 -0.63 18.52 3.61
N LEU A 135 0.18 18.03 2.66
CA LEU A 135 1.55 17.61 2.94
C LEU A 135 2.48 18.83 2.96
N TRP A 136 3.42 18.85 3.91
CA TRP A 136 4.40 19.94 4.09
C TRP A 136 5.62 19.82 3.18
N PHE A 137 5.53 19.01 2.13
CA PHE A 137 6.55 18.75 1.13
C PHE A 137 5.87 18.41 -0.21
N ASP A 138 6.65 18.41 -1.30
CA ASP A 138 6.18 17.89 -2.59
C ASP A 138 6.30 16.36 -2.62
N PRO A 139 5.18 15.61 -2.55
CA PRO A 139 5.21 14.15 -2.47
C PRO A 139 5.56 13.48 -3.81
N ALA A 140 5.70 14.24 -4.90
CA ALA A 140 6.17 13.75 -6.20
C ALA A 140 7.68 13.94 -6.40
N ALA A 141 8.32 14.78 -5.59
CA ALA A 141 9.75 15.08 -5.72
C ALA A 141 10.65 13.92 -5.27
N ASP A 142 10.29 13.23 -4.18
CA ASP A 142 11.01 12.06 -3.68
C ASP A 142 10.05 11.05 -3.01
N TYR A 143 10.59 9.90 -2.62
CA TYR A 143 9.89 8.90 -1.84
C TYR A 143 9.74 9.31 -0.38
N HIS A 144 8.50 9.29 0.10
CA HIS A 144 8.16 9.46 1.51
C HIS A 144 7.58 8.17 2.07
N THR A 145 7.76 7.94 3.37
CA THR A 145 7.29 6.72 4.04
C THR A 145 5.90 6.96 4.62
N TYR A 146 4.91 6.18 4.20
CA TYR A 146 3.55 6.24 4.74
C TYR A 146 3.32 4.99 5.58
N THR A 147 2.85 5.16 6.82
CA THR A 147 2.71 4.05 7.78
C THR A 147 1.33 4.05 8.42
N ILE A 148 0.73 2.86 8.47
CA ILE A 148 -0.46 2.55 9.28
C ILE A 148 0.00 1.61 10.39
N ILE A 149 -0.18 2.02 11.64
CA ILE A 149 -0.03 1.15 12.82
C ILE A 149 -1.44 0.86 13.33
N TRP A 150 -1.84 -0.40 13.29
CA TRP A 150 -3.15 -0.84 13.74
C TRP A 150 -2.95 -1.85 14.87
N ASN A 151 -3.50 -1.56 16.05
CA ASN A 151 -3.42 -2.44 17.21
C ASN A 151 -4.77 -2.50 17.96
N PRO A 152 -4.94 -3.28 19.04
CA PRO A 152 -6.22 -3.37 19.76
C PRO A 152 -6.71 -2.06 20.40
N GLU A 153 -5.86 -1.05 20.52
CA GLU A 153 -6.14 0.20 21.24
C GLU A 153 -6.20 1.42 20.32
N ASN A 154 -5.37 1.49 19.29
CA ASN A 154 -5.22 2.64 18.42
C ASN A 154 -4.92 2.22 16.97
N ILE A 155 -5.43 3.04 16.04
CA ILE A 155 -4.92 3.14 14.67
C ILE A 155 -4.15 4.46 14.58
N LEU A 156 -2.86 4.40 14.29
CA LEU A 156 -1.99 5.56 14.13
C LEU A 156 -1.56 5.67 12.67
N PHE A 157 -1.60 6.89 12.15
CA PHE A 157 -1.14 7.21 10.80
C PHE A 157 0.12 8.06 10.89
N LYS A 158 1.15 7.67 10.14
CA LYS A 158 2.39 8.43 10.04
C LYS A 158 2.71 8.79 8.59
N VAL A 159 3.30 9.96 8.45
CA VAL A 159 4.01 10.40 7.25
C VAL A 159 5.46 10.65 7.68
N ASP A 160 6.37 9.92 7.06
CA ASP A 160 7.75 9.73 7.52
C ASP A 160 7.79 9.36 9.00
N ASN A 161 8.37 10.23 9.83
CA ASN A 161 8.51 10.02 11.27
C ASN A 161 7.46 10.77 12.10
N LEU A 162 6.50 11.45 11.47
CA LEU A 162 5.51 12.28 12.14
C LEU A 162 4.15 11.56 12.21
N PHE A 163 3.57 11.50 13.41
CA PHE A 163 2.20 11.06 13.62
C PHE A 163 1.23 12.18 13.20
N ILE A 164 0.38 11.90 12.21
CA ILE A 164 -0.58 12.89 11.69
C ILE A 164 -1.99 12.67 12.24
N ARG A 165 -2.31 11.44 12.66
CA ARG A 165 -3.62 11.07 13.20
C ARG A 165 -3.54 9.88 14.13
N SER A 166 -4.35 9.92 15.18
CA SER A 166 -4.64 8.79 16.07
C SER A 166 -6.14 8.55 16.13
N PHE A 167 -6.58 7.33 15.83
CA PHE A 167 -7.94 6.86 16.04
C PHE A 167 -7.94 5.85 17.18
N LYS A 168 -8.32 6.32 18.37
CA LYS A 168 -8.31 5.53 19.60
C LYS A 168 -9.62 4.77 19.79
N ARG A 169 -9.52 3.53 20.25
CA ARG A 169 -10.66 2.69 20.61
C ARG A 169 -11.34 3.22 21.87
N PHE A 170 -12.66 3.38 21.80
CA PHE A 170 -13.51 3.72 22.95
C PHE A 170 -14.74 2.83 22.97
N ALA A 171 -15.35 2.68 24.15
CA ALA A 171 -16.60 1.94 24.27
C ALA A 171 -17.71 2.61 23.44
N GLY A 172 -18.46 1.81 22.68
CA GLY A 172 -19.56 2.30 21.83
C GLY A 172 -19.14 2.83 20.45
N LEU A 173 -17.84 3.00 20.18
CA LEU A 173 -17.32 3.35 18.86
C LEU A 173 -16.90 2.06 18.14
N PRO A 174 -17.47 1.74 16.96
CA PRO A 174 -17.00 0.63 16.14
C PRO A 174 -15.49 0.72 15.87
N TYR A 175 -14.80 -0.42 15.98
CA TYR A 175 -13.35 -0.50 15.81
C TYR A 175 -12.96 -1.80 15.08
N PRO A 176 -12.03 -1.77 14.11
CA PRO A 176 -11.57 -2.96 13.40
C PRO A 176 -10.86 -3.93 14.36
N SER A 177 -11.61 -4.86 14.94
CA SER A 177 -11.13 -5.68 16.07
C SER A 177 -11.00 -7.17 15.75
N SER A 178 -11.69 -7.64 14.71
CA SER A 178 -11.93 -9.06 14.50
C SER A 178 -11.86 -9.51 13.05
N ARG A 179 -12.03 -8.61 12.08
CA ARG A 179 -11.96 -8.96 10.65
C ARG A 179 -10.53 -8.83 10.15
N PRO A 180 -9.88 -9.92 9.70
CA PRO A 180 -8.57 -9.81 9.08
C PRO A 180 -8.65 -9.01 7.78
N MET A 181 -7.65 -8.17 7.53
CA MET A 181 -7.59 -7.30 6.37
C MET A 181 -6.41 -7.65 5.48
N ARG A 182 -6.59 -7.52 4.16
CA ARG A 182 -5.49 -7.45 3.20
C ARG A 182 -5.00 -6.01 3.14
N LEU A 183 -3.73 -5.84 2.85
CA LEU A 183 -3.16 -4.55 2.50
C LEU A 183 -3.33 -4.34 1.00
N HIS A 184 -3.66 -3.12 0.59
CA HIS A 184 -3.90 -2.72 -0.79
C HIS A 184 -3.11 -1.45 -1.10
N ALA A 185 -2.63 -1.36 -2.34
CA ALA A 185 -2.23 -0.11 -2.94
C ALA A 185 -2.85 0.00 -4.33
N THR A 186 -3.53 1.10 -4.61
CA THR A 186 -4.27 1.29 -5.85
C THR A 186 -4.05 2.69 -6.42
N LEU A 187 -4.30 2.84 -7.72
CA LEU A 187 -4.36 4.12 -8.43
C LEU A 187 -5.55 4.08 -9.37
N TRP A 188 -6.44 5.06 -9.26
CA TRP A 188 -7.70 5.08 -10.00
C TRP A 188 -8.23 6.49 -10.24
N ASP A 189 -9.26 6.59 -11.10
CA ASP A 189 -9.94 7.84 -11.45
C ASP A 189 -11.04 8.19 -10.43
N GLY A 190 -10.75 9.15 -9.56
CA GLY A 190 -11.67 9.72 -8.58
C GLY A 190 -12.28 11.05 -9.03
N SER A 191 -12.42 11.31 -10.33
CA SER A 191 -12.91 12.59 -10.88
C SER A 191 -14.20 13.11 -10.26
N TYR A 192 -15.07 12.23 -9.75
CA TYR A 192 -16.34 12.62 -9.17
C TYR A 192 -16.23 13.26 -7.76
N TRP A 193 -15.06 13.22 -7.11
CA TRP A 193 -14.91 13.71 -5.74
C TRP A 193 -13.51 14.19 -5.35
N ALA A 194 -12.44 13.65 -5.95
CA ALA A 194 -11.08 13.78 -5.43
C ALA A 194 -10.58 15.23 -5.40
N THR A 195 -10.61 15.92 -6.53
CA THR A 195 -10.08 17.28 -6.64
C THR A 195 -11.22 18.29 -6.54
N GLU A 196 -11.12 19.18 -5.55
CA GLU A 196 -12.12 20.21 -5.27
C GLU A 196 -13.56 19.66 -5.17
N LYS A 197 -13.73 18.50 -4.53
CA LYS A 197 -15.04 17.83 -4.41
C LYS A 197 -15.64 17.46 -5.77
N GLY A 198 -14.79 17.09 -6.73
CA GLY A 198 -15.19 16.65 -8.07
C GLY A 198 -15.38 17.76 -9.10
N LYS A 199 -15.02 19.01 -8.78
CA LYS A 199 -15.10 20.12 -9.74
C LYS A 199 -14.05 20.04 -10.84
N ILE A 200 -12.89 19.44 -10.56
CA ILE A 200 -11.79 19.31 -11.51
C ILE A 200 -11.59 17.83 -11.81
N PRO A 201 -12.06 17.32 -12.96
CA PRO A 201 -11.87 15.94 -13.34
C PRO A 201 -10.45 15.68 -13.83
N ILE A 202 -10.11 14.41 -13.99
CA ILE A 202 -8.89 13.97 -14.62
C ILE A 202 -8.77 14.49 -16.06
N ASN A 203 -7.59 15.02 -16.40
CA ASN A 203 -7.26 15.32 -17.78
C ASN A 203 -6.42 14.20 -18.38
N TRP A 204 -7.06 13.30 -19.13
CA TRP A 204 -6.41 12.15 -19.76
C TRP A 204 -5.29 12.51 -20.74
N SER A 205 -5.19 13.75 -21.24
CA SER A 205 -4.04 14.17 -22.06
C SER A 205 -2.71 14.18 -21.29
N ASN A 206 -2.76 14.17 -19.96
CA ASN A 206 -1.59 14.10 -19.08
C ASN A 206 -1.20 12.66 -18.73
N ALA A 207 -1.96 11.66 -19.19
CA ALA A 207 -1.65 10.26 -18.96
C ALA A 207 -0.36 9.83 -19.71
N PRO A 208 0.37 8.82 -19.21
CA PRO A 208 0.05 7.99 -18.05
C PRO A 208 0.33 8.70 -16.72
N PHE A 209 -0.58 8.53 -15.76
CA PHE A 209 -0.34 8.89 -14.36
C PHE A 209 0.34 7.72 -13.66
N VAL A 210 1.43 8.00 -12.94
CA VAL A 210 2.25 6.96 -12.32
C VAL A 210 2.51 7.27 -10.84
N VAL A 211 2.14 6.34 -9.97
CA VAL A 211 2.66 6.27 -8.60
C VAL A 211 3.64 5.14 -8.50
N SER A 212 4.75 5.39 -7.81
CA SER A 212 5.80 4.40 -7.60
C SER A 212 5.96 4.05 -6.12
N TYR A 213 6.29 2.79 -5.86
CA TYR A 213 6.35 2.17 -4.55
C TYR A 213 7.66 1.42 -4.37
N ARG A 214 8.29 1.54 -3.20
CA ARG A 214 9.46 0.73 -2.83
C ARG A 214 9.49 0.48 -1.32
N ASN A 215 10.46 -0.32 -0.90
CA ASN A 215 10.78 -0.56 0.51
C ASN A 215 9.56 -0.93 1.38
N PHE A 216 8.69 -1.82 0.87
CA PHE A 216 7.55 -2.33 1.64
C PHE A 216 8.05 -3.08 2.88
N TYR A 217 7.51 -2.69 4.03
CA TYR A 217 7.76 -3.29 5.32
C TYR A 217 6.43 -3.58 6.03
N ALA A 218 6.36 -4.75 6.65
CA ALA A 218 5.26 -5.10 7.52
C ALA A 218 5.81 -5.87 8.72
N ASN A 219 5.56 -5.34 9.92
CA ASN A 219 5.65 -6.08 11.16
C ASN A 219 4.23 -6.47 11.54
N ALA A 220 3.78 -7.62 11.08
CA ALA A 220 2.44 -8.13 11.34
C ALA A 220 2.51 -9.66 11.34
N CYS A 221 1.65 -10.35 12.09
CA CYS A 221 1.48 -11.79 11.87
C CYS A 221 0.26 -12.00 10.98
N SER A 222 0.47 -12.78 9.92
CA SER A 222 -0.64 -13.21 9.08
C SER A 222 -1.54 -14.20 9.79
N VAL A 223 -2.82 -14.19 9.45
CA VAL A 223 -3.80 -15.10 10.03
C VAL A 223 -3.48 -16.57 9.69
N SER A 224 -2.86 -16.83 8.54
CA SER A 224 -2.31 -18.14 8.19
C SER A 224 -1.26 -18.61 9.20
N LEU A 225 -0.30 -17.75 9.55
CA LEU A 225 0.73 -18.04 10.54
C LEU A 225 0.12 -18.23 11.94
N VAL A 226 -0.81 -17.36 12.35
CA VAL A 226 -1.51 -17.47 13.63
C VAL A 226 -2.29 -18.79 13.70
N ARG A 227 -3.04 -19.16 12.66
CA ARG A 227 -3.75 -20.46 12.55
C ARG A 227 -2.79 -21.64 12.65
N PHE A 228 -1.63 -21.57 12.01
CA PHE A 228 -0.59 -22.60 12.12
C PHE A 228 -0.08 -22.71 13.56
N MET A 229 0.27 -21.58 14.19
CA MET A 229 0.75 -21.56 15.58
C MET A 229 -0.30 -22.07 16.58
N ILE A 230 -1.58 -21.80 16.35
CA ILE A 230 -2.66 -22.34 17.19
C ILE A 230 -2.75 -23.86 17.08
N LYS A 231 -2.56 -24.41 15.87
CA LYS A 231 -2.53 -25.88 15.68
C LYS A 231 -1.37 -26.51 16.44
N VAL A 232 -0.23 -25.82 16.53
CA VAL A 232 0.99 -26.35 17.17
C VAL A 232 1.02 -26.10 18.68
N GLU A 233 0.64 -24.90 19.16
CA GLU A 233 0.67 -24.52 20.58
C GLU A 233 -0.53 -23.60 20.96
N PRO A 234 -1.74 -24.16 21.13
CA PRO A 234 -2.99 -23.41 21.21
C PRO A 234 -3.05 -22.39 22.37
N ARG A 235 -2.47 -22.72 23.53
CA ARG A 235 -2.60 -21.92 24.75
C ARG A 235 -1.72 -20.67 24.77
N LYS A 236 -0.66 -20.61 23.96
CA LYS A 236 0.31 -19.50 23.97
C LYS A 236 0.23 -18.62 22.73
N ALA A 237 -0.21 -19.17 21.59
CA ALA A 237 -0.17 -18.47 20.30
C ALA A 237 -1.02 -17.20 20.27
N TRP A 238 -2.31 -17.29 20.62
CA TRP A 238 -3.22 -16.13 20.62
C TRP A 238 -2.84 -15.07 21.65
N ALA A 239 -2.49 -15.49 22.87
CA ALA A 239 -2.11 -14.58 23.94
C ALA A 239 -0.86 -13.78 23.56
N ARG A 240 0.19 -14.42 23.01
CA ARG A 240 1.41 -13.74 22.55
C ARG A 240 1.15 -12.75 21.41
N TYR A 241 0.27 -13.10 20.48
CA TYR A 241 -0.09 -12.21 19.37
C TYR A 241 -0.79 -10.95 19.85
N ILE A 242 -1.79 -11.09 20.71
CA ILE A 242 -2.53 -9.95 21.26
C ILE A 242 -1.63 -9.10 22.16
N LEU A 243 -0.79 -9.73 23.00
CA LEU A 243 0.13 -9.01 23.89
C LEU A 243 1.17 -8.20 23.13
N LYS A 244 1.72 -8.73 22.02
CA LYS A 244 2.68 -7.99 21.17
C LYS A 244 2.13 -6.64 20.68
N TRP A 245 0.82 -6.53 20.52
CA TRP A 245 0.18 -5.33 19.98
C TRP A 245 -0.48 -4.47 21.06
N ARG A 246 -0.43 -4.84 22.34
CA ARG A 246 -0.97 -4.03 23.44
C ARG A 246 0.05 -3.05 24.04
N GLU A 247 1.32 -3.19 23.72
CA GLU A 247 2.43 -2.32 24.15
C GLU A 247 2.70 -1.23 23.11
#